data_AF-A0A1H9HL94-F1
#
_entry.id   AF-A0A1H9HL94-F1
#
_cell.length_a   1.000
_cell.length_b   1.000
_cell.length_c   1.000
_cell.angle_alpha   90.00
_cell.angle_beta   90.00
_cell.angle_gamma   90.00
#
_symmetry.space_group_name_H-M   'P 1'
#
loop_
_entity.id
_entity.type
_entity.pdbx_description
1 polymer ?
#
loop_
_entity_poly.entity_id
_entity_poly.type
_entity_poly.pdbx_seq_one_letter_code
_entity_poly.pdbx_strand_id
1 'polypeptide(L)'
;MDLVQGIGGVFFRAKDPRAQARWYRDNLGIPISPGDGEQTGEERMWDQQAGPTVWGPFPEDTGYFHNPAQQVMVNFRVADLDAVLARLRSTGTPVRDEIEQYDYGRFAWACDPEGNWFELWEPRG
;
A
#
# COMPACT_ATOMS: atom_id res chain seq x y z
N MET A 1 -10.72 -28.19 -4.15
CA MET A 1 -11.77 -27.27 -3.65
C MET A 1 -11.01 -26.20 -2.90
N ASP A 2 -11.00 -24.98 -3.42
CA ASP A 2 -10.15 -23.93 -2.85
C ASP A 2 -10.84 -23.34 -1.63
N LEU A 3 -10.16 -23.38 -0.48
CA LEU A 3 -10.69 -22.89 0.79
C LEU A 3 -10.73 -21.37 0.86
N VAL A 4 -9.86 -20.68 0.11
CA VAL A 4 -9.73 -19.23 0.04
C VAL A 4 -9.48 -18.82 -1.41
N GLN A 5 -10.15 -17.77 -1.87
CA GLN A 5 -10.14 -17.34 -3.29
C GLN A 5 -9.34 -16.05 -3.54
N GLY A 6 -8.96 -15.33 -2.49
CA GLY A 6 -8.24 -14.06 -2.60
C GLY A 6 -8.32 -13.23 -1.32
N ILE A 7 -7.90 -11.96 -1.42
CA ILE A 7 -7.97 -10.99 -0.33
C ILE A 7 -9.25 -10.16 -0.51
N GLY A 8 -10.21 -10.30 0.42
CA GLY A 8 -11.46 -9.56 0.40
C GLY A 8 -11.37 -8.14 0.97
N GLY A 9 -10.27 -7.80 1.66
CA GLY A 9 -10.04 -6.48 2.21
C GLY A 9 -8.72 -6.40 2.96
N VAL A 10 -8.21 -5.17 3.09
CA VAL A 10 -7.06 -4.84 3.92
C VAL A 10 -7.52 -3.79 4.93
N PHE A 11 -7.42 -4.10 6.21
CA PHE A 11 -7.84 -3.24 7.30
C PHE A 11 -6.64 -2.96 8.20
N PHE A 12 -6.41 -1.69 8.49
CA PHE A 12 -5.29 -1.25 9.32
C PHE A 12 -5.77 -0.15 10.26
N ARG A 13 -5.06 0.00 11.38
CA ARG A 13 -5.42 0.97 12.41
C ARG A 13 -4.95 2.36 11.97
N ALA A 14 -5.77 3.37 12.26
CA ALA A 14 -5.47 4.77 12.04
C ALA A 14 -5.91 5.59 13.25
N LYS A 15 -5.11 6.56 13.66
CA LYS A 15 -5.43 7.61 14.64
C LYS A 15 -6.49 8.56 14.09
N ASP A 16 -6.41 8.89 12.80
CA ASP A 16 -7.45 9.64 12.08
C ASP A 16 -7.85 8.88 10.80
N PRO A 17 -8.83 7.95 10.88
CA PRO A 17 -9.25 7.15 9.74
C PRO A 17 -9.72 7.98 8.53
N ARG A 18 -10.29 9.16 8.76
CA ARG A 18 -10.80 10.02 7.67
C ARG A 18 -9.67 10.74 6.96
N ALA A 19 -8.71 11.28 7.70
CA ALA A 19 -7.52 11.87 7.10
C ALA A 19 -6.71 10.82 6.34
N GLN A 20 -6.58 9.62 6.91
CA GLN A 20 -5.87 8.52 6.29
C GLN A 20 -6.54 8.05 4.99
N ALA A 21 -7.85 7.86 5.02
CA ALA A 21 -8.64 7.54 3.84
C ALA A 21 -8.46 8.56 2.71
N ARG A 22 -8.58 9.86 3.04
CA ARG A 22 -8.36 10.94 2.06
C ARG A 22 -6.95 10.92 1.48
N TRP A 23 -5.94 10.68 2.31
CA TRP A 23 -4.55 10.63 1.85
C TRP A 23 -4.34 9.52 0.81
N TYR A 24 -4.80 8.29 1.08
CA TYR A 24 -4.69 7.18 0.13
C TYR A 24 -5.44 7.45 -1.18
N ARG A 25 -6.62 8.04 -1.10
CA ARG A 25 -7.39 8.46 -2.28
C ARG A 25 -6.64 9.51 -3.11
N ASP A 26 -6.15 10.57 -2.47
CA ASP A 26 -5.60 11.74 -3.16
C ASP A 26 -4.17 11.50 -3.70
N ASN A 27 -3.43 10.58 -3.08
CA ASN A 27 -2.03 10.28 -3.44
C ASN A 27 -1.89 9.02 -4.31
N LEU A 28 -2.68 7.98 -4.05
CA LEU A 28 -2.59 6.69 -4.73
C LEU A 28 -3.84 6.34 -5.56
N GLY A 29 -4.89 7.16 -5.50
CA GLY A 29 -6.12 6.91 -6.24
C GLY A 29 -6.97 5.76 -5.69
N ILE A 30 -6.65 5.25 -4.50
CA ILE A 30 -7.36 4.11 -3.90
C ILE A 30 -8.72 4.59 -3.39
N PRO A 31 -9.83 4.06 -3.91
CA PRO A 31 -11.15 4.37 -3.39
C PRO A 31 -11.30 3.66 -2.04
N ILE A 32 -11.44 4.43 -0.96
CA ILE A 32 -11.49 3.91 0.40
C ILE A 32 -12.58 4.62 1.21
N SER A 33 -13.37 3.82 1.94
CA SER A 33 -14.40 4.30 2.85
C SER A 33 -13.79 4.67 4.21
N PRO A 34 -14.31 5.68 4.92
CA PRO A 34 -13.97 5.90 6.33
C PRO A 34 -14.29 4.65 7.15
N GLY A 35 -13.30 4.13 7.88
CA GLY A 35 -13.39 2.86 8.60
C GLY A 35 -14.24 2.87 9.90
N ASP A 36 -15.14 3.84 10.09
CA ASP A 36 -15.94 4.01 11.30
C ASP A 36 -17.43 3.62 11.13
N GLY A 37 -17.82 3.02 9.99
CA GLY A 37 -19.19 2.54 9.77
C GLY A 37 -20.20 3.67 9.55
N GLU A 38 -19.77 4.91 9.35
CA GLU A 38 -20.62 5.94 8.76
C GLU A 38 -20.92 5.54 7.31
N GLN A 39 -22.14 5.05 7.08
CA GLN A 39 -22.76 4.93 5.77
C GLN A 39 -23.04 6.33 5.21
N THR A 40 -21.97 7.09 4.94
CA THR A 40 -22.02 8.02 3.83
C THR A 40 -22.18 7.15 2.59
N GLY A 41 -23.12 7.44 1.69
CA GLY A 41 -23.44 6.60 0.52
C GLY A 41 -22.31 6.44 -0.51
N GLU A 42 -21.06 6.64 -0.09
CA GLU A 42 -19.82 6.59 -0.85
C GLU A 42 -18.90 5.45 -0.38
N GLU A 43 -19.43 4.37 0.22
CA GLU A 43 -18.60 3.19 0.44
C GLU A 43 -18.13 2.64 -0.90
N ARG A 44 -16.81 2.69 -1.17
CA ARG A 44 -16.26 2.28 -2.47
C ARG A 44 -15.41 1.04 -2.30
N MET A 45 -15.81 -0.03 -2.99
CA MET A 45 -14.96 -1.19 -3.20
C MET A 45 -13.93 -0.86 -4.28
N TRP A 46 -12.68 -1.27 -4.06
CA TRP A 46 -11.62 -1.12 -5.06
C TRP A 46 -11.58 -2.34 -5.97
N ASP A 47 -12.09 -2.20 -7.20
CA ASP A 47 -11.95 -3.21 -8.26
C ASP A 47 -10.51 -3.21 -8.79
N GLN A 48 -9.70 -4.13 -8.29
CA GLN A 48 -8.30 -4.27 -8.66
C GLN A 48 -8.13 -5.04 -9.96
N GLN A 49 -7.10 -4.69 -10.73
CA GLN A 49 -6.67 -5.50 -11.87
C GLN A 49 -6.17 -6.87 -11.38
N ALA A 50 -6.42 -7.92 -12.18
CA ALA A 50 -5.88 -9.25 -11.93
C ALA A 50 -4.34 -9.21 -11.88
N GLY A 51 -3.75 -10.07 -11.07
CA GLY A 51 -2.31 -10.16 -10.94
C GLY A 51 -1.90 -10.98 -9.72
N PRO A 52 -0.62 -11.35 -9.63
CA PRO A 52 -0.10 -12.16 -8.54
C PRO A 52 -0.05 -11.37 -7.23
N THR A 53 -0.29 -12.05 -6.12
CA THR A 53 -0.12 -11.51 -4.77
C THR A 53 0.91 -12.37 -4.04
N VAL A 54 1.95 -11.72 -3.52
CA VAL A 54 2.94 -12.39 -2.66
C VAL A 54 2.33 -12.56 -1.26
N TRP A 55 2.35 -13.78 -0.75
CA TRP A 55 2.02 -14.10 0.64
C TRP A 55 3.28 -14.60 1.34
N GLY A 56 4.02 -13.69 1.97
CA GLY A 56 5.37 -13.95 2.47
C GLY A 56 5.53 -13.59 3.94
N PRO A 57 5.83 -14.55 4.83
CA PRO A 57 6.30 -14.24 6.18
C PRO A 57 7.76 -13.75 6.15
N PHE A 58 8.11 -12.88 7.08
CA PHE A 58 9.48 -12.39 7.29
C PHE A 58 9.95 -12.73 8.72
N PRO A 59 11.28 -12.80 8.97
CA PRO A 59 11.81 -12.88 10.34
C PRO A 59 11.30 -11.71 11.20
N GLU A 60 11.00 -11.97 12.47
CA GLU A 60 10.50 -10.95 13.40
C GLU A 60 11.45 -9.75 13.53
N ASP A 61 12.77 -9.99 13.40
CA ASP A 61 13.84 -9.02 13.52
C ASP A 61 14.27 -8.39 12.19
N THR A 62 13.52 -8.58 11.11
CA THR A 62 13.88 -8.00 9.81
C THR A 62 13.83 -6.47 9.82
N GLY A 63 14.79 -5.84 9.13
CA GLY A 63 14.77 -4.39 8.86
C GLY A 63 13.85 -3.97 7.71
N TYR A 64 13.25 -4.94 7.00
CA TYR A 64 12.48 -4.72 5.76
C TYR A 64 11.29 -3.78 5.95
N PHE A 65 10.63 -3.82 7.11
CA PHE A 65 9.43 -3.02 7.38
C PHE A 65 9.74 -1.57 7.74
N HIS A 66 11.01 -1.23 7.93
CA HIS A 66 11.54 0.10 8.30
C HIS A 66 11.00 0.72 9.61
N ASN A 67 9.93 0.16 10.17
CA ASN A 67 9.37 0.47 11.46
C ASN A 67 9.27 -0.85 12.27
N PRO A 68 10.06 -1.01 13.35
CA PRO A 68 10.05 -2.23 14.16
C PRO A 68 8.69 -2.57 14.80
N ALA A 69 7.81 -1.57 14.97
CA ALA A 69 6.46 -1.79 15.49
C ALA A 69 5.46 -2.25 14.42
N GLN A 70 5.83 -2.20 13.13
CA GLN A 70 4.94 -2.52 12.03
C GLN A 70 4.93 -4.02 11.76
N GLN A 71 3.75 -4.63 11.87
CA GLN A 71 3.56 -6.08 11.75
C GLN A 71 3.15 -6.53 10.34
N VAL A 72 2.60 -5.61 9.55
CA VAL A 72 2.09 -5.88 8.20
C VAL A 72 2.55 -4.78 7.26
N MET A 73 2.85 -5.13 6.02
CA MET A 73 3.17 -4.20 4.94
C MET A 73 2.24 -4.50 3.78
N VAL A 74 1.67 -3.45 3.20
CA VAL A 74 0.91 -3.56 1.96
C VAL A 74 1.87 -3.31 0.80
N ASN A 75 1.89 -4.22 -0.16
CA ASN A 75 2.58 -4.03 -1.44
C ASN A 75 1.52 -3.66 -2.50
N PHE A 76 1.64 -2.45 -3.06
CA PHE A 76 0.79 -1.98 -4.14
C PHE A 76 1.48 -2.20 -5.49
N ARG A 77 0.76 -2.86 -6.41
CA ARG A 77 1.16 -2.89 -7.82
C ARG A 77 0.93 -1.53 -8.46
N VAL A 78 1.94 -1.00 -9.15
CA VAL A 78 1.88 0.25 -9.90
C VAL A 78 2.31 0.04 -11.35
N ALA A 79 1.71 0.81 -12.26
CA ALA A 79 2.00 0.72 -13.69
C ALA A 79 3.21 1.59 -14.12
N ASP A 80 3.53 2.61 -13.32
CA ASP A 80 4.67 3.51 -13.52
C ASP A 80 5.23 3.88 -12.14
N LEU A 81 6.33 3.24 -11.75
CA LEU A 81 6.92 3.48 -10.42
C LEU A 81 7.43 4.91 -10.29
N ASP A 82 8.04 5.46 -11.33
CA ASP A 82 8.65 6.78 -11.29
C ASP A 82 7.60 7.89 -11.17
N ALA A 83 6.48 7.76 -11.88
CA ALA A 83 5.37 8.70 -11.78
C ALA A 83 4.75 8.69 -10.37
N VAL A 84 4.56 7.51 -9.76
CA VAL A 84 4.03 7.40 -8.39
C VAL A 84 5.00 8.00 -7.38
N LEU A 85 6.30 7.69 -7.48
CA LEU A 85 7.31 8.25 -6.58
C LEU A 85 7.41 9.78 -6.71
N ALA A 86 7.34 10.32 -7.93
CA ALA A 86 7.33 11.77 -8.16
C ALA A 86 6.09 12.43 -7.52
N ARG A 87 4.92 11.80 -7.65
CA ARG A 87 3.68 12.26 -7.00
C ARG A 87 3.83 12.29 -5.47
N LEU A 88 4.27 11.18 -4.87
CA LEU A 88 4.44 11.08 -3.41
C LEU A 88 5.46 12.11 -2.89
N ARG A 89 6.61 12.26 -3.56
CA ARG A 89 7.59 13.29 -3.19
C ARG A 89 7.02 14.71 -3.27
N SER A 90 6.18 15.00 -4.28
CA SER A 90 5.57 16.33 -4.44
C SER A 90 4.59 16.71 -3.32
N THR A 91 4.04 15.73 -2.60
CA THR A 91 3.13 15.94 -1.47
C THR A 91 3.85 15.92 -0.11
N GLY A 92 5.18 15.80 -0.11
CA GLY A 92 5.99 15.71 1.10
C GLY A 92 5.94 14.34 1.77
N THR A 93 5.40 13.32 1.10
CA THR A 93 5.41 11.94 1.60
C THR A 93 6.86 11.46 1.70
N PRO A 94 7.28 10.89 2.85
CA PRO A 94 8.58 10.24 2.96
C PRO A 94 8.68 9.06 2.00
N VAL A 95 9.70 9.06 1.15
CA VAL A 95 9.98 8.04 0.15
C VAL A 95 11.44 7.64 0.33
N ARG A 96 11.74 6.34 0.31
CA ARG A 96 13.12 5.84 0.30
C ARG A 96 13.82 6.26 -0.99
N ASP A 97 15.11 6.56 -0.92
CA ASP A 97 15.89 6.89 -2.11
C ASP A 97 16.22 5.63 -2.91
N GLU A 98 16.26 4.49 -2.23
CA GLU A 98 16.56 3.19 -2.80
C GLU A 98 15.43 2.67 -3.68
N ILE A 99 15.79 2.24 -4.89
CA ILE A 99 14.93 1.45 -5.78
C ILE A 99 15.62 0.10 -5.98
N GLU A 100 14.95 -0.98 -5.62
CA GLU A 100 15.43 -2.32 -5.88
C GLU A 100 14.92 -2.80 -7.25
N GLN A 101 15.78 -3.53 -7.98
CA GLN A 101 15.46 -4.05 -9.30
C GLN A 101 15.73 -5.55 -9.33
N TYR A 102 14.73 -6.31 -9.77
CA TYR A 102 14.80 -7.74 -9.94
C TYR A 102 14.26 -8.14 -11.32
N ASP A 103 14.45 -9.41 -11.68
CA ASP A 103 13.95 -9.94 -12.95
C ASP A 103 12.42 -9.86 -13.08
N TYR A 104 11.71 -9.82 -11.95
CA TYR A 104 10.25 -9.74 -11.90
C TYR A 104 9.69 -8.32 -11.66
N GLY A 105 10.54 -7.29 -11.55
CA GLY A 105 10.08 -5.91 -11.45
C GLY A 105 10.94 -5.01 -10.56
N ARG A 106 10.41 -3.81 -10.30
CA ARG A 106 11.06 -2.76 -9.52
C ARG A 106 10.29 -2.49 -8.24
N PHE A 107 11.02 -2.18 -7.16
CA PHE A 107 10.46 -1.95 -5.84
C PHE A 107 10.94 -0.63 -5.25
N ALA A 108 10.06 0.03 -4.53
CA ALA A 108 10.38 1.19 -3.72
C ALA A 108 9.45 1.25 -2.50
N TRP A 109 9.82 2.06 -1.51
CA TRP A 109 9.06 2.19 -0.27
C TRP A 109 8.71 3.64 0.03
N ALA A 110 7.53 3.84 0.58
CA ALA A 110 7.06 5.13 1.05
C ALA A 110 6.30 4.98 2.37
N CYS A 111 6.19 6.07 3.11
CA CYS A 111 5.58 6.09 4.44
C CYS A 111 4.33 6.95 4.44
N ASP A 112 3.21 6.38 4.87
CA ASP A 112 1.97 7.13 4.99
C ASP A 112 2.01 8.12 6.17
N PRO A 113 1.03 9.04 6.31
CA PRO A 113 1.04 10.07 7.36
C PRO A 113 1.07 9.55 8.79
N GLU A 114 0.73 8.27 9.00
CA GLU A 114 0.67 7.64 10.31
C GLU A 114 1.90 6.78 10.64
N GLY A 115 2.87 6.74 9.74
CA GLY A 115 4.12 6.01 9.96
C GLY A 115 4.09 4.56 9.48
N ASN A 116 3.10 4.18 8.66
CA ASN A 116 3.09 2.86 8.03
C ASN A 116 3.88 2.91 6.72
N TRP A 117 4.96 2.15 6.65
CA TRP A 117 5.69 1.93 5.42
C TRP A 117 4.94 0.95 4.53
N PHE A 118 4.80 1.29 3.26
CA PHE A 118 4.24 0.41 2.24
C PHE A 118 5.22 0.28 1.09
N GLU A 119 5.06 -0.81 0.35
CA GLU A 119 5.87 -1.14 -0.80
C GLU A 119 5.12 -0.82 -2.08
N LEU A 120 5.84 -0.35 -3.08
CA LEU A 120 5.37 -0.13 -4.44
C LEU A 120 6.12 -1.10 -5.33
N TRP A 121 5.38 -1.90 -6.09
CA TRP A 121 5.94 -2.84 -7.05
C TRP A 121 5.47 -2.51 -8.46
N GLU A 122 6.41 -2.25 -9.37
CA GLU A 122 6.15 -2.22 -10.81
C GLU A 122 6.57 -3.58 -11.40
N PRO A 123 5.60 -4.44 -11.77
CA PRO A 123 5.90 -5.74 -12.36
C PRO A 123 6.61 -5.58 -13.70
N ARG A 124 7.56 -6.47 -13.99
CA ARG A 124 8.10 -6.58 -15.33
C ARG A 124 7.04 -7.24 -16.23
N GLY A 125 6.66 -6.56 -17.31
CA GLY A 125 5.69 -7.04 -18.30
C GLY A 125 6.17 -8.25 -19.09
#